data_AF-A0A1A8HAN1-F1
#
_entry.id   AF-A0A1A8HAN1-F1
#
_cell.length_a   1.000
_cell.length_b   1.000
_cell.length_c   1.000
_cell.angle_alpha   90.00
_cell.angle_beta   90.00
_cell.angle_gamma   90.00
#
_symmetry.space_group_name_H-M   'P 1'
#
loop_
_entity.id
_entity.type
_entity.pdbx_description
1 polymer ?
#
loop_
_entity_poly.entity_id
_entity_poly.type
_entity_poly.pdbx_seq_one_letter_code
_entity_poly.pdbx_strand_id
1 'polypeptide(L)'
;ICSLDRDCPSLRKCCFNGCGHTCQAPANLYKGVPLKPRREINFTEDLEGRVKVAWVSKFNVSMEPVIYMLQSRWNIGIHPSEDQASPWATIAM
;
A
#
# COMPACT_ATOMS: atom_id res chain seq x y z
N ILE A 1 0.27 -5.51 -29.49
CA ILE A 1 1.64 -6.04 -29.35
C ILE A 1 2.44 -5.03 -28.54
N CYS A 2 3.33 -5.48 -27.66
CA CYS A 2 4.20 -4.64 -26.83
C CYS A 2 5.67 -5.03 -27.05
N SER A 3 6.60 -4.16 -26.67
CA SER A 3 8.04 -4.47 -26.71
C SER A 3 8.68 -4.39 -25.31
N LEU A 4 8.17 -3.52 -24.45
CA LEU A 4 8.67 -3.28 -23.10
C LEU A 4 7.52 -3.26 -22.09
N ASP A 5 7.84 -3.53 -20.81
CA ASP A 5 6.85 -3.51 -19.72
C ASP A 5 6.12 -2.16 -19.61
N ARG A 6 6.80 -1.04 -19.89
CA ARG A 6 6.20 0.32 -19.87
C ARG A 6 5.18 0.57 -20.97
N ASP A 7 5.16 -0.25 -22.02
CA ASP A 7 4.16 -0.14 -23.09
C ASP A 7 2.80 -0.72 -22.62
N CYS A 8 2.79 -1.43 -21.48
CA CYS A 8 1.61 -2.07 -20.93
C CYS A 8 0.93 -1.19 -19.88
N PRO A 9 -0.42 -1.14 -19.87
CA PRO A 9 -1.16 -0.36 -18.89
C PRO A 9 -1.15 -1.03 -17.51
N SER A 10 -1.20 -0.20 -16.46
CA SER A 10 -1.34 -0.65 -15.07
C SER A 10 -0.23 -1.60 -14.63
N LEU A 11 -0.58 -2.74 -14.00
CA LEU A 11 0.36 -3.74 -13.45
C LEU A 11 0.69 -4.86 -14.46
N ARG A 12 0.35 -4.69 -15.74
CA ARG A 12 0.63 -5.70 -16.77
C ARG A 12 2.07 -5.59 -17.24
N LYS A 13 2.63 -6.73 -17.65
CA LYS A 13 3.99 -6.84 -18.18
C LYS A 13 4.00 -7.38 -19.59
N CYS A 14 5.03 -7.00 -20.34
CA CYS A 14 5.16 -7.43 -21.72
C CYS A 14 5.83 -8.80 -21.76
N CYS A 15 5.06 -9.85 -22.06
CA CYS A 15 5.54 -11.23 -22.00
C CYS A 15 5.33 -11.95 -23.33
N PHE A 16 6.26 -12.86 -23.66
CA PHE A 16 6.13 -13.75 -24.79
C PHE A 16 5.14 -14.86 -24.48
N ASN A 17 4.17 -15.09 -25.38
CA ASN A 17 3.12 -16.10 -25.20
C ASN A 17 3.23 -17.30 -26.16
N GLY A 18 4.37 -17.48 -26.84
CA GLY A 18 4.57 -18.54 -27.84
C GLY A 18 4.34 -18.08 -29.29
N CYS A 19 3.59 -16.99 -29.52
CA CYS A 19 3.38 -16.40 -30.85
C CYS A 19 3.96 -14.99 -30.96
N GLY A 20 3.95 -14.23 -29.85
CA GLY A 20 4.53 -12.89 -29.81
C GLY A 20 4.46 -12.28 -28.41
N HIS A 21 4.78 -10.98 -28.34
CA HIS A 21 4.74 -10.23 -27.09
C HIS A 21 3.39 -9.54 -26.87
N THR A 22 2.78 -9.84 -25.73
CA THR A 22 1.49 -9.28 -25.33
C THR A 22 1.52 -8.86 -23.86
N CYS A 23 0.69 -7.88 -23.51
CA CYS A 23 0.57 -7.42 -22.12
C CYS A 23 -0.20 -8.45 -21.31
N GLN A 24 0.50 -9.14 -20.43
CA GLN A 24 -0.04 -10.20 -19.58
C GLN A 24 -0.19 -9.70 -18.14
N ALA A 25 -1.24 -10.18 -17.47
CA ALA A 25 -1.35 -9.99 -16.03
C ALA A 25 -0.35 -10.91 -15.31
N PRO A 26 0.26 -10.48 -14.19
CA PRO A 26 1.10 -11.34 -13.38
C PRO A 26 0.33 -12.57 -12.91
N ALA A 27 0.90 -13.77 -13.07
CA ALA A 27 0.28 -15.02 -12.62
C ALA A 27 0.03 -15.04 -11.09
N ASN A 28 0.86 -14.32 -10.33
CA ASN A 28 0.72 -14.17 -8.89
C ASN A 28 0.95 -12.72 -8.47
N LEU A 29 -0.05 -11.86 -8.67
CA LEU A 29 0.00 -10.42 -8.31
C LEU A 29 0.47 -10.13 -6.88
N TYR A 30 0.27 -11.07 -5.96
CA TYR A 30 0.55 -10.90 -4.53
C TYR A 30 1.74 -11.72 -4.02
N LYS A 31 2.33 -12.59 -4.85
CA LYS A 31 3.47 -13.41 -4.41
C LYS A 31 4.70 -12.50 -4.28
N GLY A 32 5.20 -12.36 -3.05
CA GLY A 32 6.35 -11.49 -2.78
C GLY A 32 5.99 -9.99 -2.79
N VAL A 33 4.72 -9.62 -2.59
CA VAL A 33 4.34 -8.22 -2.40
C VAL A 33 3.87 -8.04 -0.95
N PRO A 34 4.47 -7.11 -0.17
CA PRO A 34 3.93 -6.75 1.14
C PRO A 34 2.48 -6.29 1.01
N LEU A 35 1.56 -7.03 1.60
CA LEU A 35 0.15 -6.65 1.54
C LEU A 35 -0.09 -5.48 2.49
N LYS A 36 -0.66 -4.39 1.96
CA LYS A 36 -1.14 -3.28 2.80
C LYS A 36 -2.30 -3.81 3.68
N PRO A 37 -2.23 -3.69 5.01
CA PRO A 37 -3.35 -4.04 5.89
C PRO A 37 -4.47 -3.03 5.68
N ARG A 38 -5.38 -3.31 4.73
CA ARG A 38 -6.45 -2.38 4.33
C ARG A 38 -7.75 -2.55 5.12
N ARG A 39 -7.93 -3.65 5.86
CA ARG A 39 -9.20 -4.00 6.52
C ARG A 39 -9.11 -4.20 8.03
N GLU A 40 -7.92 -4.10 8.61
CA GLU A 40 -7.66 -4.47 10.01
C GLU A 40 -7.01 -3.33 10.81
N ILE A 41 -6.97 -2.10 10.29
CA ILE A 41 -6.46 -0.95 11.07
C ILE A 41 -7.58 -0.44 11.97
N ASN A 42 -7.42 -0.67 13.28
CA ASN A 42 -8.32 -0.20 14.32
C ASN A 42 -7.72 1.04 14.99
N PHE A 43 -8.56 2.04 15.22
CA PHE A 43 -8.25 3.27 15.94
C PHE A 43 -9.10 3.33 17.19
N THR A 44 -8.47 3.49 18.35
CA THR A 44 -9.17 3.72 19.61
C THR A 44 -8.55 4.93 20.30
N GLU A 45 -9.36 5.93 20.60
CA GLU A 45 -8.96 7.10 21.36
C GLU A 45 -9.28 6.88 22.85
N ASP A 46 -8.33 7.16 23.73
CA ASP A 46 -8.56 7.13 25.17
C ASP A 46 -9.13 8.46 25.70
N LEU A 47 -9.48 8.50 26.99
CA LEU A 47 -10.03 9.71 27.63
C LEU A 47 -9.03 10.88 27.70
N GLU A 48 -7.75 10.62 27.43
CA GLU A 48 -6.66 11.60 27.42
C GLU A 48 -6.36 12.11 26.00
N GLY A 49 -7.13 11.66 24.99
CA GLY A 49 -6.97 12.07 23.60
C GLY A 49 -5.82 11.37 22.87
N ARG A 50 -5.25 10.29 23.43
CA ARG A 50 -4.23 9.50 22.74
C ARG A 50 -4.89 8.51 21.81
N VAL A 51 -4.40 8.45 20.58
CA VAL A 51 -4.87 7.50 19.58
C VAL A 51 -3.99 6.25 19.60
N LYS A 52 -4.59 5.10 19.94
CA LYS A 52 -3.99 3.80 19.75
C LYS A 52 -4.38 3.26 18.38
N VAL A 53 -3.36 2.89 17.61
CA VAL A 53 -3.50 2.28 16.27
C VAL A 53 -3.05 0.83 16.36
N ALA A 54 -3.90 -0.11 15.94
CA ALA A 54 -3.58 -1.53 15.92
C ALA A 54 -3.94 -2.13 14.56
N TRP A 55 -3.12 -3.05 14.05
CA TRP A 55 -3.41 -3.78 12.81
C TRP A 55 -2.89 -5.21 12.85
N VAL A 56 -3.48 -6.05 12.01
CA VAL A 56 -3.01 -7.42 11.78
C VAL A 56 -2.58 -7.55 10.32
N SER A 57 -1.56 -8.38 10.09
CA SER A 57 -1.03 -8.68 8.76
C SER A 57 -1.21 -10.16 8.46
N LYS A 58 -1.56 -10.48 7.22
CA LYS A 58 -1.67 -11.86 6.76
C LYS A 58 -0.27 -12.39 6.42
N PHE A 59 0.39 -12.99 7.40
CA PHE A 59 1.74 -13.54 7.30
C PHE A 59 1.92 -14.57 6.17
N ASN A 60 0.86 -15.31 5.81
CA ASN A 60 0.94 -16.36 4.79
C ASN A 60 0.91 -15.85 3.33
N VAL A 61 0.70 -14.55 3.09
CA VAL A 61 0.66 -13.96 1.74
C VAL A 61 1.72 -12.88 1.53
N SER A 62 2.23 -12.29 2.62
CA SER A 62 3.15 -11.16 2.55
C SER A 62 4.60 -11.58 2.32
N MET A 63 5.38 -10.75 1.61
CA MET A 63 6.85 -10.93 1.48
C MET A 63 7.55 -10.80 2.83
N GLU A 64 8.65 -11.50 3.07
CA GLU A 64 9.51 -11.30 4.25
C GLU A 64 10.89 -10.75 3.84
N PRO A 65 11.45 -9.74 4.56
CA PRO A 65 10.84 -9.00 5.68
C PRO A 65 9.87 -7.89 5.21
N VAL A 66 8.83 -7.61 6.02
CA VAL A 66 8.01 -6.38 5.89
C VAL A 66 8.36 -5.41 7.00
N ILE A 67 8.59 -4.15 6.64
CA ILE A 67 8.73 -3.03 7.57
C ILE A 67 7.48 -2.16 7.48
N TYR A 68 6.87 -1.85 8.62
CA TYR A 68 5.71 -0.97 8.70
C TYR A 68 6.14 0.40 9.22
N MET A 69 5.94 1.44 8.42
CA MET A 69 6.15 2.82 8.85
C MET A 69 4.80 3.45 9.19
N LEU A 70 4.61 3.86 10.44
CA LEU A 70 3.44 4.60 10.88
C LEU A 70 3.75 6.10 10.81
N GLN A 71 2.95 6.83 10.01
CA GLN A 71 3.06 8.28 9.87
C GLN A 71 1.72 8.95 10.17
N SER A 72 1.78 10.14 10.76
CA SER A 72 0.59 10.95 11.07
C SER A 72 0.77 12.38 10.56
N ARG A 73 -0.35 13.02 10.24
CA ARG A 73 -0.46 14.45 9.99
C ARG A 73 -1.85 14.93 10.36
N TRP A 74 -2.04 16.24 10.46
CA TRP A 74 -3.27 16.83 10.99
C TRP A 74 -3.76 17.96 10.07
N ASN A 75 -5.08 18.14 10.04
CA ASN A 75 -5.72 19.31 9.43
C ASN A 75 -6.25 20.22 10.53
N ILE A 76 -6.25 21.53 10.28
CA ILE A 76 -6.91 22.50 11.15
C ILE A 76 -8.40 22.53 10.76
N GLY A 77 -9.29 22.35 11.74
CA GLY A 77 -10.73 22.30 11.52
C GLY A 77 -11.26 20.90 11.24
N ILE A 78 -12.52 20.81 10.80
CA ILE A 78 -13.26 19.55 10.68
C ILE A 78 -13.25 18.94 9.26
N HIS A 79 -12.76 19.69 8.27
CA HIS A 79 -12.75 19.24 6.88
C HIS A 79 -11.35 18.75 6.47
N PRO A 80 -11.21 17.50 6.01
CA PRO A 80 -9.92 17.00 5.55
C PRO A 80 -9.51 17.70 4.25
N SER A 81 -8.26 18.15 4.20
CA SER A 81 -7.61 18.71 3.01
C SER A 81 -6.22 18.09 2.87
N GLU A 82 -5.80 17.78 1.64
CA GLU A 82 -4.41 17.37 1.37
C GLU A 82 -3.47 18.58 1.43
N ASP A 83 -3.90 19.70 0.86
CA ASP A 83 -3.08 20.91 0.68
C ASP A 83 -2.88 21.68 2.00
N GLN A 84 -3.85 21.61 2.92
CA GLN A 84 -3.79 22.30 4.21
C GLN A 84 -3.30 21.40 5.35
N ALA A 85 -2.98 20.14 5.07
CA ALA A 85 -2.49 19.25 6.10
C ALA A 85 -1.05 19.62 6.51
N SER A 86 -0.74 19.39 7.79
CA SER A 86 0.64 19.47 8.26
C SER A 86 1.55 18.53 7.46
N PRO A 87 2.88 18.77 7.46
CA PRO A 87 3.83 17.77 7.00
C PRO A 87 3.62 16.43 7.73
N TRP A 88 3.96 15.33 7.05
CA TRP A 88 3.95 14.00 7.65
C TRP A 88 5.04 13.90 8.73
N ALA A 89 4.67 13.34 9.88
CA ALA A 89 5.60 12.96 10.94
C ALA A 89 5.62 11.44 11.11
N THR A 90 6.81 10.84 11.19
CA THR A 90 6.98 9.41 11.49
C THR A 90 6.83 9.18 12.99
N ILE A 91 5.92 8.28 13.36
CA ILE A 91 5.58 7.93 14.74
C ILE A 91 6.27 6.64 15.17
N ALA A 92 6.36 5.66 14.26
CA ALA A 92 7.03 4.38 14.51
C ALA A 92 7.57 3.78 13.20
N MET A 93 8.66 3.02 13.29
CA MET A 93 9.26 2.23 12.20
C MET A 93 9.56 0.80 12.64
#